data_AF-A0A932KDU2-F1
#
_entry.id   AF-A0A932KDU2-F1
#
_cell.length_a   1.000
_cell.length_b   1.000
_cell.length_c   1.000
_cell.angle_alpha   90.00
_cell.angle_beta   90.00
_cell.angle_gamma   90.00
#
_symmetry.space_group_name_H-M   'P 1'
#
loop_
_entity.id
_entity.type
_entity.pdbx_description
1 polymer ?
#
loop_
_entity_poly.entity_id
_entity_poly.type
_entity_poly.pdbx_seq_one_letter_code
_entity_poly.pdbx_strand_id
1 'polypeptide(L)'
;MKKTSILYGIIGLLAGIIITGTTAVLAVNNDNHSLMNAMGMDTDHSHQPSANNHGEMPMTAMSAQLQNKSGDDFDKTFIEMMISHHEGAIDMAKLVPARAKHDEIKKLGEAVISAQTKEIIDMKQWQKGWNYDANEAMQMMHGTN
;
A
#
# COMPACT_ATOMS: atom_id res chain seq x y z
N MET A 1 5.66 -30.87 17.35
CA MET A 1 6.32 -29.84 16.52
C MET A 1 5.36 -29.44 15.41
N LYS A 2 4.85 -28.19 15.35
CA LYS A 2 4.08 -27.56 14.22
C LYS A 2 3.32 -26.26 14.64
N LYS A 3 3.86 -25.42 15.52
CA LYS A 3 3.27 -24.07 15.81
C LYS A 3 4.14 -22.92 15.32
N THR A 4 5.45 -23.14 15.18
CA THR A 4 6.42 -22.15 14.71
C THR A 4 6.39 -21.95 13.20
N SER A 5 6.07 -22.98 12.41
CA SER A 5 6.08 -22.90 10.93
C SER A 5 4.98 -22.02 10.34
N ILE A 6 3.84 -21.85 11.02
CA ILE A 6 2.75 -20.97 10.56
C ILE A 6 3.08 -19.50 10.84
N LEU A 7 3.79 -19.23 11.94
CA LEU A 7 4.17 -17.88 12.35
C LEU A 7 5.20 -17.27 11.38
N TYR A 8 6.17 -18.05 10.90
CA TYR A 8 7.10 -17.61 9.85
C TYR A 8 6.45 -17.46 8.47
N GLY A 9 5.39 -18.22 8.17
CA GLY A 9 4.65 -18.11 6.91
C GLY A 9 3.87 -16.79 6.78
N ILE A 10 3.30 -16.29 7.88
CA ILE A 10 2.53 -15.03 7.88
C ILE A 10 3.45 -13.80 7.91
N ILE A 11 4.52 -13.85 8.72
CA ILE A 11 5.53 -12.78 8.76
C ILE A 11 6.32 -12.71 7.44
N GLY A 12 6.63 -13.87 6.84
CA GLY A 12 7.28 -13.96 5.54
C GLY A 12 6.40 -13.50 4.36
N LEU A 13 5.07 -13.59 4.47
CA LEU A 13 4.15 -13.10 3.42
C LEU A 13 4.01 -11.57 3.45
N LEU A 14 4.08 -10.94 4.64
CA LEU A 14 4.06 -9.47 4.76
C LEU A 14 5.40 -8.86 4.34
N ALA A 15 6.54 -9.41 4.80
CA ALA A 15 7.87 -8.96 4.37
C ALA A 15 8.20 -9.35 2.91
N GLY A 16 7.63 -10.46 2.42
CA GLY A 16 7.90 -11.01 1.08
C GLY A 16 7.28 -10.22 -0.07
N ILE A 17 6.24 -9.41 0.17
CA ILE A 17 5.67 -8.55 -0.87
C ILE A 17 6.58 -7.35 -1.17
N ILE A 18 7.42 -6.91 -0.22
CA ILE A 18 8.36 -5.81 -0.47
C ILE A 18 9.66 -6.31 -1.13
N ILE A 19 10.12 -7.52 -0.83
CA ILE A 19 11.43 -8.01 -1.30
C ILE A 19 11.34 -8.86 -2.59
N THR A 20 10.17 -9.38 -2.96
CA THR A 20 10.01 -10.18 -4.19
C THR A 20 9.51 -9.35 -5.39
N GLY A 21 9.74 -8.03 -5.39
CA GLY A 21 9.34 -7.13 -6.47
C GLY A 21 10.35 -7.00 -7.62
N THR A 22 11.57 -7.54 -7.50
CA THR A 22 12.66 -7.29 -8.45
C THR A 22 13.03 -8.44 -9.38
N THR A 23 12.33 -9.59 -9.36
CA THR A 23 12.63 -10.71 -10.28
C THR A 23 11.40 -11.37 -10.91
N ALA A 24 10.40 -10.58 -11.33
CA ALA A 24 9.31 -11.10 -12.17
C ALA A 24 8.85 -10.09 -13.25
N VAL A 25 9.80 -9.48 -13.96
CA VAL A 25 9.53 -8.95 -15.31
C VAL A 25 9.86 -10.06 -16.31
N LEU A 26 8.96 -11.04 -16.46
CA LEU A 26 8.94 -11.92 -17.63
C LEU A 26 7.49 -12.28 -17.98
N ALA A 27 6.99 -11.57 -19.01
CA ALA A 27 5.95 -11.96 -19.95
C ALA A 27 4.58 -12.42 -19.40
N VAL A 28 3.66 -11.46 -19.22
CA VAL A 28 2.25 -11.71 -19.57
C VAL A 28 2.04 -11.14 -20.97
N ASN A 29 1.96 -12.06 -21.95
CA ASN A 29 1.62 -11.72 -23.32
C ASN A 29 0.14 -11.34 -23.38
N ASN A 30 -0.13 -10.16 -23.94
CA ASN A 30 -1.44 -9.54 -24.06
C ASN A 30 -2.17 -10.10 -25.28
N ASP A 31 -3.19 -10.93 -25.07
CA ASP A 31 -4.18 -11.26 -26.09
C ASP A 31 -5.52 -11.55 -25.43
N ASN A 32 -6.28 -10.50 -25.07
CA ASN A 32 -7.72 -10.60 -24.81
C ASN A 32 -8.45 -9.30 -25.17
N HIS A 33 -8.10 -8.71 -26.32
CA HIS A 33 -8.80 -7.54 -26.87
C HIS A 33 -9.84 -7.89 -27.96
N SER A 34 -10.25 -9.16 -28.08
CA SER A 34 -11.16 -9.62 -29.15
C SER A 34 -12.57 -10.03 -28.69
N LEU A 35 -12.91 -9.95 -27.39
CA LEU A 35 -14.24 -10.38 -26.91
C LEU A 35 -15.12 -9.25 -26.34
N MET A 36 -14.57 -8.06 -26.05
CA MET A 36 -15.34 -6.95 -25.46
C MET A 36 -16.12 -6.10 -26.49
N ASN A 37 -15.91 -6.29 -27.79
CA ASN A 37 -16.60 -5.52 -28.84
C ASN A 37 -17.92 -6.15 -29.34
N ALA A 38 -18.33 -7.30 -28.79
CA ALA A 38 -19.53 -8.04 -29.21
C ALA A 38 -20.75 -7.84 -28.31
N MET A 39 -20.60 -7.17 -27.17
CA MET A 39 -21.70 -6.83 -26.27
C MET A 39 -21.74 -5.32 -26.15
N GLY A 40 -22.48 -4.67 -27.05
CA GLY A 40 -22.76 -3.24 -26.98
C GLY A 40 -23.34 -2.91 -25.62
N MET A 41 -22.54 -2.24 -24.80
CA MET A 41 -22.93 -1.78 -23.48
C MET A 41 -22.34 -0.39 -23.35
N ASP A 42 -23.19 0.61 -23.60
CA ASP A 42 -22.91 2.03 -23.49
C ASP A 42 -22.22 2.33 -22.15
N THR A 43 -21.01 2.86 -22.21
CA THR A 43 -20.29 3.37 -21.03
C THR A 43 -20.80 4.75 -20.67
N ASP A 44 -21.99 4.82 -20.07
CA ASP A 44 -22.34 5.95 -19.20
C ASP A 44 -22.29 5.48 -17.75
N HIS A 45 -21.15 5.74 -17.11
CA HIS A 45 -21.00 5.61 -15.67
C HIS A 45 -20.29 6.85 -15.13
N SER A 46 -21.05 7.93 -15.07
CA SER A 46 -20.97 8.97 -14.05
C SER A 46 -21.19 8.37 -12.64
N HIS A 47 -20.28 7.50 -12.19
CA HIS A 47 -20.25 7.02 -10.82
C HIS A 47 -19.42 7.98 -9.95
N GLN A 48 -20.12 8.97 -9.44
CA GLN A 48 -19.73 9.81 -8.33
C GLN A 48 -19.36 8.89 -7.13
N PRO A 49 -18.11 8.88 -6.65
CA PRO A 49 -17.78 8.08 -5.47
C PRO A 49 -18.49 8.66 -4.25
N SER A 50 -19.46 7.91 -3.75
CA SER A 50 -20.16 8.21 -2.50
C SER A 50 -19.15 8.19 -1.36
N ALA A 51 -18.99 9.34 -0.73
CA ALA A 51 -18.14 9.57 0.43
C ALA A 51 -18.69 8.83 1.65
N ASN A 52 -18.23 7.60 1.86
CA ASN A 52 -18.24 6.98 3.18
C ASN A 52 -16.81 6.73 3.62
N ASN A 53 -16.33 7.66 4.45
CA ASN A 53 -15.04 7.71 5.12
C ASN A 53 -14.64 6.37 5.76
N HIS A 54 -13.64 5.72 5.18
CA HIS A 54 -12.43 5.29 5.89
C HIS A 54 -11.27 5.52 4.91
N GLY A 55 -10.27 6.30 5.33
CA GLY A 55 -9.23 6.90 4.47
C GLY A 55 -8.24 5.90 3.87
N GLU A 56 -8.72 4.99 3.05
CA GLU A 56 -7.90 4.05 2.30
C GLU A 56 -7.87 4.50 0.83
N MET A 57 -6.69 4.96 0.40
CA MET A 57 -6.43 5.19 -1.02
C MET A 57 -6.41 3.83 -1.72
N PRO A 58 -7.21 3.61 -2.79
CA PRO A 58 -7.11 2.37 -3.54
C PRO A 58 -5.70 2.25 -4.12
N MET A 59 -5.11 1.05 -4.07
CA MET A 59 -3.74 0.79 -4.56
C MET A 59 -3.54 1.24 -6.01
N THR A 60 -4.60 1.24 -6.83
CA THR A 60 -4.58 1.76 -8.21
C THR A 60 -4.33 3.27 -8.26
N ALA A 61 -4.89 4.05 -7.34
CA ALA A 61 -4.64 5.49 -7.24
C ALA A 61 -3.20 5.76 -6.75
N MET A 62 -2.67 4.91 -5.87
CA MET A 62 -1.28 5.02 -5.43
C MET A 62 -0.28 4.81 -6.56
N SER A 63 -0.46 3.74 -7.34
CA SER A 63 0.40 3.49 -8.50
C SER A 63 0.36 4.64 -9.52
N ALA A 64 -0.80 5.25 -9.74
CA ALA A 64 -0.94 6.39 -10.65
C ALA A 64 -0.16 7.63 -10.16
N GLN A 65 -0.17 7.92 -8.85
CA GLN A 65 0.58 9.05 -8.28
C GLN A 65 2.10 8.87 -8.34
N LEU A 66 2.57 7.62 -8.36
CA LEU A 66 3.98 7.27 -8.41
C LEU A 66 4.54 7.13 -9.83
N GLN A 67 3.67 6.95 -10.84
CA GLN A 67 4.05 6.52 -12.19
C GLN A 67 5.15 7.36 -12.87
N ASN A 68 5.18 8.66 -12.60
CA ASN A 68 6.13 9.60 -13.21
C ASN A 68 7.16 10.17 -12.23
N LYS A 69 7.27 9.57 -11.03
CA LYS A 69 8.21 10.01 -9.99
C LYS A 69 9.44 9.10 -9.96
N SER A 70 10.58 9.67 -9.61
CA SER A 70 11.84 8.94 -9.41
C SER A 70 12.69 9.63 -8.34
N GLY A 71 13.69 8.93 -7.81
CA GLY A 71 14.57 9.46 -6.77
C GLY A 71 13.81 9.92 -5.52
N ASP A 72 14.26 11.03 -4.93
CA ASP A 72 13.68 11.57 -3.69
C ASP A 72 12.18 11.89 -3.81
N ASP A 73 11.72 12.36 -4.98
CA ASP A 73 10.30 12.63 -5.24
C ASP A 73 9.45 11.36 -5.18
N PHE A 74 10.00 10.23 -5.64
CA PHE A 74 9.35 8.93 -5.52
C PHE A 74 9.35 8.47 -4.06
N ASP A 75 10.51 8.48 -3.40
CA ASP A 75 10.66 7.95 -2.05
C ASP A 75 9.79 8.71 -1.04
N LYS A 76 9.76 10.05 -1.13
CA LYS A 76 8.92 10.90 -0.29
C LYS A 76 7.43 10.57 -0.48
N THR A 77 6.98 10.53 -1.73
CA THR A 77 5.57 10.23 -2.06
C THR A 77 5.20 8.81 -1.61
N PHE A 78 6.08 7.83 -1.87
CA PHE A 78 5.84 6.44 -1.51
C PHE A 78 5.72 6.26 0.01
N ILE A 79 6.63 6.85 0.78
CA ILE A 79 6.63 6.74 2.24
C ILE A 79 5.40 7.42 2.84
N GLU A 80 5.06 8.65 2.41
CA GLU A 80 3.87 9.36 2.90
C GLU A 80 2.59 8.53 2.70
N MET A 81 2.43 7.96 1.50
CA MET A 81 1.28 7.13 1.17
C MET A 81 1.28 5.79 1.93
N MET A 82 2.43 5.14 2.08
CA MET A 82 2.54 3.87 2.81
C MET A 82 2.28 4.03 4.31
N ILE A 83 2.70 5.14 4.92
CA ILE A 83 2.34 5.43 6.31
C ILE A 83 0.81 5.47 6.46
N SER A 84 0.12 6.26 5.62
CA SER A 84 -1.35 6.37 5.69
C SER A 84 -2.04 5.03 5.39
N HIS A 85 -1.55 4.27 4.41
CA HIS A 85 -2.09 2.96 4.07
C HIS A 85 -1.95 1.98 5.24
N HIS A 86 -0.79 1.98 5.92
CA HIS A 86 -0.56 1.11 7.07
C HIS A 86 -1.39 1.52 8.29
N GLU A 87 -1.59 2.82 8.52
CA GLU A 87 -2.47 3.29 9.60
C GLU A 87 -3.91 2.79 9.40
N GLY A 88 -4.43 2.82 8.17
CA GLY A 88 -5.74 2.26 7.82
C GLY A 88 -5.83 0.74 8.07
N ALA A 89 -4.83 -0.01 7.60
CA ALA A 89 -4.78 -1.46 7.81
C ALA A 89 -4.64 -1.85 9.30
N ILE A 90 -3.91 -1.08 10.10
CA ILE A 90 -3.86 -1.24 11.56
C ILE A 90 -5.24 -1.00 12.18
N ASP A 91 -5.94 0.06 11.76
CA ASP A 91 -7.27 0.36 12.29
C ASP A 91 -8.29 -0.73 11.94
N MET A 92 -8.22 -1.31 10.74
CA MET A 92 -8.99 -2.52 10.40
C MET A 92 -8.60 -3.72 11.27
N ALA A 93 -7.29 -3.96 11.44
CA ALA A 93 -6.79 -5.10 12.21
C ALA A 93 -7.18 -5.03 13.70
N LYS A 94 -7.31 -3.83 14.28
CA LYS A 94 -7.80 -3.63 15.66
C LYS A 94 -9.25 -4.11 15.86
N LEU A 95 -10.05 -4.19 14.80
CA LEU A 95 -11.43 -4.71 14.88
C LEU A 95 -11.48 -6.24 14.99
N VAL A 96 -10.41 -6.92 14.56
CA VAL A 96 -10.37 -8.37 14.40
C VAL A 96 -10.61 -9.14 15.70
N PRO A 97 -9.97 -8.82 16.85
CA PRO A 97 -10.16 -9.61 18.08
C PRO A 97 -11.62 -9.70 18.53
N ALA A 98 -12.40 -8.64 18.30
CA ALA A 98 -13.81 -8.56 18.69
C ALA A 98 -14.78 -9.13 17.64
N ARG A 99 -14.39 -9.19 16.37
CA ARG A 99 -15.30 -9.53 15.25
C ARG A 99 -15.01 -10.87 14.59
N ALA A 100 -13.77 -11.35 14.63
CA ALA A 100 -13.40 -12.58 13.96
C ALA A 100 -13.83 -13.82 14.75
N LYS A 101 -14.45 -14.77 14.05
CA LYS A 101 -14.85 -16.07 14.59
C LYS A 101 -13.66 -17.02 14.76
N HIS A 102 -12.71 -16.98 13.83
CA HIS A 102 -11.62 -17.94 13.72
C HIS A 102 -10.33 -17.40 14.34
N ASP A 103 -9.64 -18.22 15.12
CA ASP A 103 -8.41 -17.83 15.84
C ASP A 103 -7.24 -17.55 14.88
N GLU A 104 -7.24 -18.16 13.71
CA GLU A 104 -6.27 -17.89 12.64
C GLU A 104 -6.36 -16.43 12.18
N ILE A 105 -7.58 -15.91 12.05
CA ILE A 105 -7.80 -14.52 11.63
C ILE A 105 -7.43 -13.56 12.77
N LYS A 106 -7.71 -13.91 14.03
CA LYS A 106 -7.25 -13.11 15.19
C LYS A 106 -5.73 -12.98 15.24
N LYS A 107 -5.02 -14.09 15.09
CA LYS A 107 -3.55 -14.10 15.01
C LYS A 107 -3.03 -13.31 13.83
N LEU A 108 -3.73 -13.37 12.68
CA LEU A 108 -3.39 -12.54 11.52
C LEU A 108 -3.52 -11.05 11.85
N GLY A 109 -4.62 -10.63 12.49
CA GLY A 109 -4.82 -9.24 12.90
C GLY A 109 -3.73 -8.75 13.86
N GLU A 110 -3.36 -9.55 14.86
CA GLU A 110 -2.26 -9.24 15.76
C GLU A 110 -0.92 -9.11 15.03
N ALA A 111 -0.64 -10.01 14.08
CA ALA A 111 0.58 -9.97 13.27
C ALA A 111 0.63 -8.74 12.36
N VAL A 112 -0.50 -8.36 11.75
CA VAL A 112 -0.62 -7.14 10.93
C VAL A 112 -0.32 -5.90 11.76
N ILE A 113 -0.92 -5.76 12.95
CA ILE A 113 -0.66 -4.63 13.85
C ILE A 113 0.83 -4.54 14.18
N SER A 114 1.43 -5.67 14.59
CA SER A 114 2.84 -5.69 14.99
C SER A 114 3.79 -5.33 13.84
N ALA A 115 3.57 -5.91 12.65
CA ALA A 115 4.45 -5.69 11.50
C ALA A 115 4.33 -4.25 10.98
N GLN A 116 3.11 -3.79 10.73
CA GLN A 116 2.90 -2.49 10.11
C GLN A 116 3.20 -1.33 11.06
N THR A 117 3.03 -1.51 12.38
CA THR A 117 3.51 -0.51 13.36
C THR A 117 5.04 -0.35 13.26
N LYS A 118 5.78 -1.45 13.09
CA LYS A 118 7.23 -1.38 12.92
C LYS A 118 7.62 -0.69 11.61
N GLU A 119 6.94 -1.02 10.51
CA GLU A 119 7.19 -0.40 9.20
C GLU A 119 6.91 1.12 9.24
N ILE A 120 5.83 1.57 9.92
CA ILE A 120 5.57 3.00 10.14
C ILE A 120 6.72 3.67 10.90
N ILE A 121 7.27 3.02 11.94
CA ILE A 121 8.40 3.57 12.71
C ILE A 121 9.62 3.73 11.81
N ASP A 122 9.97 2.68 11.05
CA ASP A 122 11.12 2.69 10.15
C ASP A 122 10.95 3.81 9.10
N MET A 123 9.77 3.92 8.48
CA MET A 123 9.42 4.96 7.51
C MET A 123 9.52 6.39 8.08
N LYS A 124 8.97 6.63 9.28
CA LYS A 124 9.07 7.94 9.96
C LYS A 124 10.53 8.27 10.31
N GLN A 125 11.33 7.26 10.63
CA GLN A 125 12.75 7.43 10.89
C GLN A 125 13.54 7.77 9.61
N TRP A 126 13.18 7.17 8.47
CA TRP A 126 13.77 7.51 7.16
C TRP A 126 13.40 8.92 6.72
N GLN A 127 12.12 9.33 6.84
CA GLN A 127 11.71 10.70 6.51
C GLN A 127 12.59 11.72 7.24
N LYS A 128 12.76 11.55 8.55
CA LYS A 128 13.62 12.40 9.36
C LYS A 128 15.10 12.30 8.99
N GLY A 129 15.60 11.08 8.73
CA GLY A 129 17.00 10.83 8.42
C GLY A 129 17.44 11.35 7.06
N TRP A 130 16.50 11.41 6.10
CA TRP A 130 16.72 11.87 4.73
C TRP A 130 16.21 13.30 4.48
N ASN A 131 15.72 13.98 5.52
CA ASN A 131 15.19 15.35 5.48
C ASN A 131 13.96 15.52 4.57
N TYR A 132 13.11 14.51 4.46
CA TYR A 132 11.87 14.57 3.68
C TYR A 132 10.73 15.33 4.36
N ASP A 133 10.97 15.90 5.54
CA ASP A 133 10.09 16.77 6.29
C ASP A 133 9.49 17.90 5.40
N ALA A 134 8.32 18.41 5.77
CA ALA A 134 7.52 19.37 4.98
C ALA A 134 8.23 20.69 4.58
N ASN A 135 9.45 20.93 5.06
CA ASN A 135 10.17 22.19 4.90
C ASN A 135 10.85 22.35 3.52
N GLU A 136 11.17 21.26 2.81
CA GLU A 136 11.85 21.35 1.51
C GLU A 136 10.92 21.65 0.32
N ALA A 137 9.62 21.33 0.45
CA ALA A 137 8.63 21.70 -0.57
C ALA A 137 8.55 23.23 -0.77
N MET A 138 8.91 24.00 0.26
CA MET A 138 8.96 25.47 0.19
C MET A 138 10.25 26.00 -0.45
N GLN A 139 11.34 25.22 -0.46
CA GLN A 139 12.63 25.66 -1.02
C GLN A 139 12.69 25.46 -2.54
N MET A 140 11.94 24.50 -3.08
CA MET A 140 11.82 24.31 -4.53
C MET A 140 10.86 25.31 -5.22
N MET A 141 10.02 26.04 -4.47
CA MET A 141 9.15 27.11 -5.01
C MET A 141 9.79 28.51 -5.02
N HIS A 142 10.95 28.70 -4.38
CA HIS A 142 11.61 30.00 -4.25
C HIS A 142 13.02 30.05 -4.88
N GLY A 143 13.09 29.75 -6.18
CA GLY A 143 14.01 30.42 -7.12
C GLY A 143 15.50 30.07 -7.07
N THR A 144 16.03 29.69 -8.24
CA THR A 144 17.36 30.13 -8.66
C THR A 144 17.18 31.37 -9.53
N ASN A 145 17.62 32.53 -9.03
CA ASN A 145 17.84 33.74 -9.82
C ASN A 145 19.10 33.62 -10.68
#